data_AF-A0A662TEX2-F1
#
_entry.id   AF-A0A662TEX2-F1
#
_cell.length_a   1.000
_cell.length_b   1.000
_cell.length_c   1.000
_cell.angle_alpha   90.00
_cell.angle_beta   90.00
_cell.angle_gamma   90.00
#
_symmetry.space_group_name_H-M   'P 1'
#
loop_
_entity.id
_entity.type
_entity.pdbx_description
1 polymer ?
#
loop_
_entity_poly.entity_id
_entity_poly.type
_entity_poly.pdbx_seq_one_letter_code
_entity_poly.pdbx_strand_id
1 'polypeptide(L)'
;MRLKKGLAIKLVIIILLISFIGIAYMQINTELSRAIENIEFEILNVGVTVIDSHLKLTASVRVINKSPYDITIKNVYIMLEGIPQRITSEKTGFKVKGNSETNVVAIFSTSPGILK
;
A
#
# COMPACT_ATOMS: atom_id res chain seq x y z
N MET A 1 51.17 2.39 22.65
CA MET A 1 50.73 1.74 21.40
C MET A 1 50.35 2.82 20.39
N ARG A 2 51.26 3.22 19.48
CA ARG A 2 51.00 4.32 18.51
C ARG A 2 50.17 3.75 17.34
N LEU A 3 48.86 3.99 17.33
CA LEU A 3 48.04 3.77 16.14
C LEU A 3 48.68 4.54 14.98
N LYS A 4 49.06 3.85 13.90
CA LYS A 4 49.57 4.51 12.69
C LYS A 4 48.51 5.51 12.24
N LYS A 5 48.85 6.80 12.11
CA LYS A 5 47.91 7.90 11.81
C LYS A 5 46.95 7.57 10.64
N GLY A 6 47.43 6.83 9.64
CA GLY A 6 46.60 6.36 8.52
C GLY A 6 45.51 5.33 8.87
N LEU A 7 45.69 4.53 9.92
CA LEU A 7 44.68 3.59 10.42
C LEU A 7 43.56 4.33 11.16
N ALA A 8 43.93 5.33 11.96
CA ALA A 8 42.97 6.18 12.67
C ALA A 8 42.07 6.97 11.70
N ILE A 9 42.66 7.54 10.63
CA ILE A 9 41.90 8.29 9.60
C ILE A 9 40.90 7.37 8.88
N LYS A 10 41.30 6.16 8.50
CA LYS A 10 40.40 5.19 7.85
C LYS A 10 39.22 4.82 8.76
N LEU A 11 39.45 4.62 10.05
CA LEU A 11 38.40 4.32 11.02
C LEU A 11 37.39 5.47 11.15
N VAL A 12 37.85 6.71 11.19
CA VAL A 12 36.97 7.90 11.26
C VAL A 12 36.08 8.00 10.02
N ILE A 13 36.63 7.76 8.83
CA ILE A 13 35.86 7.78 7.57
C ILE A 13 34.77 6.69 7.57
N ILE A 14 35.10 5.49 8.04
CA ILE A 14 34.15 4.37 8.13
C ILE A 14 33.01 4.70 9.10
N ILE A 15 33.32 5.27 10.26
CA ILE A 15 32.30 5.66 11.25
C ILE A 15 31.37 6.74 10.67
N LEU A 16 31.93 7.76 10.00
CA LEU A 16 31.12 8.81 9.35
C LEU A 16 30.18 8.25 8.27
N LEU A 17 30.66 7.31 7.45
CA LEU A 17 29.83 6.64 6.44
C LEU A 17 28.69 5.83 7.07
N ILE A 18 28.97 5.06 8.13
CA ILE A 18 27.95 4.27 8.84
C ILE A 18 26.91 5.19 9.48
N SER A 19 27.34 6.29 10.12
CA SER A 19 26.43 7.27 10.71
C SER A 19 25.53 7.93 9.66
N PHE A 20 26.07 8.30 8.51
CA PHE A 20 25.31 8.90 7.42
C PHE A 20 24.25 7.94 6.86
N ILE A 21 24.63 6.67 6.64
CA ILE A 21 23.70 5.62 6.19
C ILE A 21 22.60 5.39 7.24
N GLY A 22 22.96 5.35 8.53
CA GLY A 22 22.01 5.18 9.62
C GLY A 22 20.97 6.30 9.71
N ILE A 23 21.41 7.56 9.61
CA ILE A 23 20.51 8.73 9.61
C ILE A 23 19.58 8.70 8.39
N ALA A 24 20.12 8.44 7.19
CA ALA A 24 19.31 8.34 5.97
C ALA A 24 18.26 7.23 6.08
N TYR A 25 18.63 6.07 6.63
CA TYR A 25 17.71 4.94 6.82
C TYR A 25 16.61 5.26 7.85
N MET A 26 16.95 5.91 8.97
CA MET A 26 15.97 6.36 9.95
C MET A 26 14.98 7.37 9.34
N GLN A 27 15.47 8.31 8.53
CA GLN A 27 14.64 9.34 7.90
C GLN A 27 13.68 8.74 6.88
N ILE A 28 14.16 7.82 6.03
CA ILE A 28 13.33 7.06 5.08
C ILE A 28 12.24 6.26 5.80
N ASN A 29 12.58 5.56 6.88
CA ASN A 29 11.59 4.77 7.63
C ASN A 29 10.53 5.65 8.30
N THR A 30 10.94 6.82 8.80
CA THR A 30 10.01 7.77 9.42
C THR A 30 9.04 8.35 8.38
N GLU A 31 9.53 8.65 7.18
CA GLU A 31 8.71 9.12 6.07
C GLU A 31 7.79 8.03 5.51
N LEU A 32 8.26 6.79 5.43
CA LEU A 32 7.46 5.67 4.95
C LEU A 32 6.34 5.28 5.93
N SER A 33 6.62 5.25 7.23
CA SER A 33 5.59 5.02 8.26
C SER A 33 4.53 6.13 8.24
N ARG A 34 4.92 7.39 8.09
CA ARG A 34 3.95 8.50 7.91
C ARG A 34 3.15 8.38 6.62
N ALA A 35 3.75 7.91 5.54
CA ALA A 35 3.04 7.73 4.27
C ALA A 35 1.90 6.68 4.37
N ILE A 36 2.04 5.67 5.23
CA ILE A 36 0.99 4.64 5.45
C ILE A 36 -0.15 5.19 6.33
N GLU A 37 0.14 6.01 7.34
CA GLU A 37 -0.88 6.67 8.17
C GLU A 37 -1.66 7.78 7.43
N ASN A 38 -1.21 8.18 6.24
CA ASN A 38 -1.76 9.28 5.46
C ASN A 38 -2.69 8.83 4.32
N ILE A 39 -3.09 7.56 4.26
CA ILE A 39 -4.02 7.06 3.24
C ILE A 39 -5.32 6.65 3.92
N GLU A 40 -6.41 7.32 3.55
CA GLU A 40 -7.75 7.01 4.04
C GLU A 40 -8.59 6.37 2.93
N PHE A 41 -9.38 5.36 3.30
CA PHE A 41 -10.30 4.67 2.42
C PHE A 41 -11.71 4.83 2.97
N GLU A 42 -12.59 5.43 2.17
CA GLU A 42 -14.00 5.59 2.50
C GLU A 42 -14.85 4.81 1.49
N ILE A 43 -15.66 3.88 1.98
CA ILE A 43 -16.59 3.13 1.13
C ILE A 43 -17.83 4.00 0.91
N LEU A 44 -18.02 4.47 -0.32
CA LEU A 44 -19.14 5.33 -0.69
C LEU A 44 -20.41 4.52 -0.95
N ASN A 45 -20.26 3.40 -1.66
CA ASN A 45 -21.37 2.52 -2.02
C ASN A 45 -20.87 1.11 -2.31
N VAL A 46 -21.68 0.11 -1.94
CA VAL A 46 -21.50 -1.28 -2.32
C VAL A 46 -22.76 -1.77 -3.01
N GLY A 47 -22.64 -2.04 -4.29
CA GLY A 47 -23.67 -2.68 -5.09
C GLY A 47 -23.44 -4.19 -5.16
N VAL A 48 -24.52 -4.95 -4.96
CA VAL A 48 -24.52 -6.40 -5.15
C VAL A 48 -25.50 -6.75 -6.26
N THR A 49 -25.08 -7.57 -7.21
CA THR A 49 -25.96 -8.08 -8.25
C THR A 49 -25.70 -9.57 -8.40
N VAL A 50 -26.76 -10.36 -8.33
CA VAL A 50 -26.70 -11.80 -8.63
C VAL A 50 -27.12 -11.96 -10.08
N ILE A 51 -26.25 -12.54 -10.90
CA ILE A 51 -26.52 -12.85 -12.31
C ILE A 51 -26.34 -14.36 -12.47
N ASP A 52 -27.44 -15.06 -12.75
CA ASP A 52 -27.52 -16.52 -12.80
C ASP A 52 -27.01 -17.18 -11.50
N SER A 53 -25.75 -17.63 -11.49
CA SER A 53 -25.06 -18.27 -10.37
C SER A 53 -23.78 -17.53 -9.94
N HIS A 54 -23.60 -16.31 -10.43
CA HIS A 54 -22.47 -15.44 -10.11
C HIS A 54 -22.90 -14.30 -9.19
N LEU A 55 -22.06 -14.00 -8.21
CA LEU A 55 -22.15 -12.78 -7.44
C LEU A 55 -21.23 -11.74 -8.07
N LYS A 56 -21.80 -10.62 -8.49
CA LYS A 56 -21.05 -9.43 -8.91
C LYS A 56 -21.18 -8.37 -7.83
N LEU A 57 -20.03 -7.95 -7.29
CA LEU A 57 -19.93 -6.91 -6.29
C LEU A 57 -19.23 -5.70 -6.91
N THR A 58 -19.81 -4.53 -6.74
CA THR A 58 -19.21 -3.27 -7.17
C THR A 58 -19.05 -2.38 -5.95
N ALA A 59 -17.81 -2.07 -5.57
CA ALA A 59 -17.50 -1.17 -4.48
C ALA A 59 -16.96 0.14 -5.04
N SER A 60 -17.63 1.24 -4.73
CA SER A 60 -17.12 2.59 -4.98
C SER A 60 -16.41 3.06 -3.71
N VAL A 61 -15.11 3.33 -3.83
CA VAL A 61 -14.25 3.72 -2.72
C VAL A 61 -13.61 5.06 -3.04
N ARG A 62 -13.76 6.02 -2.13
CA ARG A 62 -12.98 7.25 -2.15
C ARG A 62 -11.66 6.98 -1.46
N VAL A 63 -10.56 7.29 -2.15
CA VAL A 63 -9.21 7.20 -1.59
C VAL A 63 -8.68 8.61 -1.40
N ILE A 64 -8.36 8.96 -0.16
CA ILE A 64 -7.78 10.26 0.18
C ILE A 64 -6.31 10.02 0.51
N ASN A 65 -5.43 10.54 -0.34
CA ASN A 65 -3.99 10.48 -0.13
C ASN A 65 -3.49 11.81 0.45
N LYS A 66 -3.27 11.83 1.76
CA LYS A 66 -2.69 12.97 2.50
C LYS A 66 -1.16 12.97 2.47
N SER A 67 -0.54 11.96 1.85
CA SER A 67 0.90 11.87 1.68
C SER A 67 1.34 12.77 0.52
N PRO A 68 2.53 13.39 0.56
CA PRO A 68 3.09 14.09 -0.60
C PRO A 68 3.50 13.15 -1.75
N TYR A 69 3.49 11.83 -1.53
CA TYR A 69 3.91 10.83 -2.49
C TYR A 69 2.74 10.21 -3.26
N ASP A 70 2.95 9.95 -4.55
CA ASP A 70 2.01 9.18 -5.36
C ASP A 70 1.97 7.72 -4.90
N ILE A 71 0.77 7.15 -4.83
CA ILE A 71 0.56 5.75 -4.44
C ILE A 71 -0.07 4.96 -5.59
N THR A 72 0.24 3.67 -5.66
CA THR A 72 -0.37 2.74 -6.61
C THR A 72 -1.00 1.57 -5.87
N ILE A 73 -2.33 1.48 -5.92
CA ILE A 73 -3.10 0.37 -5.37
C ILE A 73 -3.07 -0.76 -6.38
N LYS A 74 -2.17 -1.72 -6.16
CA LYS A 74 -1.97 -2.85 -7.08
C LYS A 74 -3.07 -3.88 -7.01
N ASN A 75 -3.52 -4.23 -5.81
CA ASN A 75 -4.52 -5.27 -5.63
C ASN A 75 -5.59 -4.81 -4.64
N VAL A 76 -6.84 -5.17 -4.93
CA VAL A 76 -7.98 -5.01 -4.03
C VAL A 76 -8.65 -6.37 -3.91
N TYR A 77 -8.96 -6.78 -2.69
CA TYR A 77 -9.56 -8.08 -2.41
C TYR A 77 -10.79 -7.90 -1.52
N ILE A 78 -11.74 -8.81 -1.66
CA ILE A 78 -12.82 -9.00 -0.69
C ILE A 78 -12.72 -10.39 -0.07
N MET A 79 -13.19 -10.48 1.17
CA MET A 79 -13.46 -11.73 1.87
C MET A 79 -14.94 -11.73 2.23
N LEU A 80 -15.64 -12.81 1.87
CA LEU A 80 -17.02 -13.01 2.26
C LEU A 80 -17.03 -13.95 3.45
N GLU A 81 -17.71 -13.58 4.53
CA GLU A 81 -17.84 -14.45 5.69
C GLU A 81 -18.47 -15.79 5.26
N GLY A 82 -17.88 -16.89 5.72
CA GLY A 82 -18.28 -18.24 5.32
C GLY A 82 -17.66 -18.75 4.01
N ILE A 83 -16.96 -17.90 3.23
CA ILE A 83 -16.25 -18.32 2.01
C ILE A 83 -14.74 -18.12 2.24
N PRO A 84 -13.94 -19.21 2.31
CA PRO A 84 -12.51 -19.13 2.63
C PRO A 84 -11.64 -18.59 1.48
N GLN A 85 -12.25 -18.15 0.37
CA GLN A 85 -11.55 -17.69 -0.83
C GLN A 85 -11.52 -16.16 -0.90
N ARG A 86 -10.32 -15.60 -1.13
CA ARG A 86 -10.17 -14.18 -1.49
C ARG A 86 -10.60 -13.98 -2.94
N ILE A 87 -11.45 -13.00 -3.18
CA ILE A 87 -11.86 -12.60 -4.53
C ILE A 87 -11.13 -11.31 -4.88
N THR A 88 -10.36 -11.34 -5.97
CA THR A 88 -9.60 -10.19 -6.46
C THR A 88 -10.47 -9.31 -7.35
N SER A 89 -10.31 -7.99 -7.23
CA SER A 89 -10.96 -7.05 -8.15
C SER A 89 -10.46 -7.28 -9.57
N GLU A 90 -11.38 -7.25 -10.54
CA GLU A 90 -11.09 -7.26 -11.97
C GLU A 90 -10.31 -6.01 -12.40
N LYS A 91 -10.54 -4.88 -11.70
CA LYS A 91 -9.81 -3.63 -11.91
C LYS A 91 -8.74 -3.45 -10.84
N THR A 92 -7.52 -3.20 -11.30
CA THR A 92 -6.31 -3.07 -10.47
C THR A 92 -5.43 -1.91 -10.94
N GLY A 93 -4.43 -1.55 -10.15
CA GLY A 93 -3.43 -0.56 -10.54
C GLY A 93 -3.89 0.89 -10.45
N PHE A 94 -4.76 1.21 -9.49
CA PHE A 94 -5.25 2.59 -9.32
C PHE A 94 -4.12 3.48 -8.80
N LYS A 95 -3.82 4.55 -9.53
CA LYS A 95 -2.88 5.58 -9.10
C LYS A 95 -3.63 6.69 -8.41
N VAL A 96 -3.17 7.06 -7.22
CA VAL A 96 -3.69 8.20 -6.45
C VAL A 96 -2.52 9.14 -6.22
N LYS A 97 -2.65 10.37 -6.69
CA LYS A 97 -1.57 11.36 -6.58
C LYS A 97 -1.37 11.78 -5.13
N GLY A 98 -0.17 12.23 -4.79
CA GLY A 98 0.10 12.87 -3.51
C GLY A 98 -0.84 14.06 -3.26
N ASN A 99 -1.28 14.23 -2.00
CA ASN A 99 -2.18 15.31 -1.56
C ASN A 99 -3.44 15.46 -2.42
N SER A 100 -4.08 14.34 -2.75
CA SER A 100 -5.25 14.32 -3.63
C SER A 100 -6.30 13.31 -3.19
N GLU A 101 -7.50 13.46 -3.75
CA GLU A 101 -8.60 12.52 -3.61
C GLU A 101 -8.88 11.86 -4.96
N THR A 102 -9.20 10.56 -4.96
CA THR A 102 -9.59 9.83 -6.16
C THR A 102 -10.70 8.83 -5.84
N ASN A 103 -11.74 8.81 -6.69
CA ASN A 103 -12.77 7.80 -6.63
C ASN A 103 -12.37 6.58 -7.46
N VAL A 104 -12.36 5.43 -6.80
CA VAL A 104 -12.00 4.13 -7.36
C VAL A 104 -13.23 3.24 -7.37
N VAL A 105 -13.44 2.53 -8.48
CA VAL A 105 -14.48 1.51 -8.58
C VAL A 105 -13.81 0.14 -8.71
N ALA A 106 -13.93 -0.67 -7.66
CA ALA A 106 -13.49 -2.05 -7.65
C ALA A 106 -14.68 -2.97 -8.01
N ILE A 107 -14.44 -3.94 -8.88
CA ILE A 107 -15.45 -4.87 -9.36
C ILE A 107 -14.96 -6.28 -9.06
N PHE A 108 -15.76 -7.05 -8.36
CA PHE A 108 -15.45 -8.42 -7.98
C PHE A 108 -16.51 -9.34 -8.55
N SER A 109 -16.07 -10.44 -9.16
CA SER A 109 -16.95 -11.47 -9.67
C SER A 109 -16.55 -12.81 -9.08
N THR A 110 -17.53 -13.58 -8.63
CA THR A 110 -17.29 -14.93 -8.12
C THR A 110 -17.44 -15.97 -9.22
N SER A 111 -16.78 -17.11 -9.03
CA SER A 111 -17.07 -18.32 -9.81
C SER A 111 -18.51 -18.80 -9.58
N PRO A 112 -19.11 -19.49 -10.57
CA PRO A 112 -20.43 -20.06 -10.39
C PRO A 112 -20.43 -21.09 -9.24
N GLY A 113 -21.44 -21.04 -8.39
CA GLY A 113 -21.64 -22.03 -7.31
C GLY A 113 -20.95 -21.71 -5.99
N ILE A 114 -20.33 -20.54 -5.83
CA ILE A 114 -19.73 -20.13 -4.55
C ILE A 114 -20.77 -19.86 -3.45
N LEU A 115 -22.04 -19.70 -3.84
CA LEU A 115 -23.19 -19.44 -2.95
C LEU A 115 -24.03 -20.70 -2.68
N LYS A 116 -23.57 -21.88 -3.09
CA LYS A 116 -24.26 -23.16 -2.85
C LYS A 116 -23.72 -23.86 -1.60
#